data_AF-A0A6P5SWQ9-F1
#
_entry.id   AF-A0A6P5SWQ9-F1
#
_cell.length_a   1.000
_cell.length_b   1.000
_cell.length_c   1.000
_cell.angle_alpha   90.00
_cell.angle_beta   90.00
_cell.angle_gamma   90.00
#
_symmetry.space_group_name_H-M   'P 1'
#
loop_
_entity.id
_entity.type
_entity.pdbx_description
1 polymer ?
#
loop_
_entity_poly.entity_id
_entity_poly.type
_entity_poly.pdbx_seq_one_letter_code
_entity_poly.pdbx_strand_id
1 'polypeptide(L)'
;MCKHIIANPDTSHFLLKMANLAKLKFAVWDISRNNYLSWVLDAKIHLEANSLGKTFVDGNDASPEENAKVVIFLRCHIREALKREYMAVDNPLILWKALCKKYNHQKTVIFPRAIYELTHFKFQGFKSVSEYNSAMHKITSMMKLCE
;
A
#
# COMPACT_ATOMS: atom_id res chain seq x y z
N MET A 1 -38.23 -34.76 -4.95
CA MET A 1 -36.87 -35.08 -4.45
C MET A 1 -36.00 -33.84 -4.61
N CYS A 2 -36.17 -32.84 -3.74
CA CYS A 2 -35.43 -31.58 -3.80
C CYS A 2 -34.22 -31.67 -2.86
N LYS A 3 -33.02 -31.87 -3.41
CA LYS A 3 -31.78 -31.84 -2.63
C LYS A 3 -31.48 -30.39 -2.23
N HIS A 4 -31.71 -30.06 -0.96
CA HIS A 4 -31.10 -28.90 -0.32
C HIS A 4 -29.58 -29.12 -0.30
N ILE A 5 -28.84 -28.33 -1.07
CA ILE A 5 -27.41 -28.14 -0.82
C ILE A 5 -27.34 -27.11 0.29
N ILE A 6 -27.09 -27.58 1.51
CA ILE A 6 -26.75 -26.71 2.64
C ILE A 6 -25.38 -26.12 2.31
N ALA A 7 -25.36 -24.88 1.83
CA ALA A 7 -24.12 -24.10 1.77
C ALA A 7 -23.67 -23.87 3.22
N ASN A 8 -22.50 -24.43 3.56
CA ASN A 8 -21.88 -24.26 4.86
C ASN A 8 -21.64 -22.75 5.11
N PRO A 9 -22.20 -22.14 6.18
CA PRO A 9 -22.12 -20.69 6.42
C PRO A 9 -20.67 -20.18 6.56
N ASP A 10 -19.73 -21.04 6.96
CA ASP A 10 -18.31 -20.68 7.02
C ASP A 10 -17.68 -20.49 5.62
N THR A 11 -18.06 -21.31 4.64
CA THR A 11 -17.52 -21.19 3.27
C THR A 11 -18.00 -19.91 2.60
N SER A 12 -19.22 -19.47 2.89
CA SER A 12 -19.75 -18.17 2.45
C SER A 12 -18.97 -17.00 3.05
N HIS A 13 -18.66 -17.05 4.35
CA HIS A 13 -17.85 -16.01 5.00
C HIS A 13 -16.42 -15.93 4.43
N PHE A 14 -15.75 -17.06 4.19
CA PHE A 14 -14.43 -17.08 3.55
C PHE A 14 -14.46 -16.60 2.09
N LEU A 15 -15.45 -17.02 1.30
CA LEU A 15 -15.60 -16.58 -0.09
C LEU A 15 -15.96 -15.09 -0.19
N LEU A 16 -16.77 -14.58 0.74
CA LEU A 16 -17.16 -13.16 0.80
C LEU A 16 -16.00 -12.27 1.31
N LYS A 17 -15.12 -12.81 2.17
CA LYS A 17 -13.86 -12.16 2.57
C LYS A 17 -12.83 -12.12 1.43
N MET A 18 -12.71 -13.20 0.65
CA MET A 18 -11.86 -13.27 -0.55
C MET A 18 -12.35 -12.36 -1.68
N ALA A 19 -13.67 -12.31 -1.93
CA ALA A 19 -14.26 -11.42 -2.93
C ALA A 19 -14.08 -9.93 -2.59
N ASN A 20 -14.03 -9.58 -1.30
CA ASN A 20 -13.75 -8.22 -0.84
C ASN A 20 -12.25 -7.86 -0.90
N LEU A 21 -11.34 -8.81 -0.68
CA LEU A 21 -9.89 -8.62 -0.88
C LEU A 21 -9.54 -8.39 -2.37
N ALA A 22 -10.23 -9.06 -3.30
CA ALA A 22 -10.11 -8.82 -4.74
C ALA A 22 -10.55 -7.40 -5.18
N LYS A 23 -11.20 -6.64 -4.28
CA LYS A 23 -11.65 -5.27 -4.50
C LYS A 23 -10.74 -4.21 -3.88
N LEU A 24 -9.61 -4.59 -3.25
CA LEU A 24 -8.59 -3.67 -2.77
C LEU A 24 -7.83 -3.01 -3.94
N LYS A 25 -8.54 -2.20 -4.73
CA LYS A 25 -7.95 -1.09 -5.46
C LYS A 25 -7.67 0.00 -4.42
N PHE A 26 -6.55 -0.09 -3.71
CA PHE A 26 -6.10 1.01 -2.86
C PHE A 26 -5.78 2.21 -3.75
N ALA A 27 -5.89 3.42 -3.17
CA ALA A 27 -5.85 4.64 -3.96
C ALA A 27 -4.57 4.72 -4.80
N VAL A 28 -4.73 5.05 -6.08
CA VAL A 28 -3.60 5.39 -6.95
C VAL A 28 -2.80 6.50 -6.27
N TRP A 29 -1.48 6.43 -6.40
CA TRP A 29 -0.59 7.47 -5.90
C TRP A 29 -1.09 8.87 -6.30
N ASP A 30 -1.35 9.72 -5.33
CA ASP A 30 -1.94 11.04 -5.49
C ASP A 30 -0.92 12.07 -6.04
N ILE A 31 -1.43 13.13 -6.68
CA ILE A 31 -0.68 14.24 -7.29
C ILE A 31 0.22 14.92 -6.24
N SER A 32 -0.27 15.08 -5.01
CA SER A 32 0.47 15.69 -3.89
C SER A 32 1.69 14.89 -3.45
N ARG A 33 1.79 13.62 -3.87
CA ARG A 33 2.78 12.62 -3.42
C ARG A 33 2.71 12.29 -1.92
N ASN A 34 1.72 12.78 -1.18
CA ASN A 34 1.64 12.58 0.26
C ASN A 34 1.23 11.15 0.67
N ASN A 35 0.66 10.37 -0.25
CA ASN A 35 0.27 8.97 -0.01
C ASN A 35 1.30 7.95 -0.49
N TYR A 36 2.53 8.36 -0.84
CA TYR A 36 3.56 7.41 -1.29
C TYR A 36 3.89 6.35 -0.23
N LEU A 37 4.06 6.74 1.03
CA LEU A 37 4.41 5.79 2.10
C LEU A 37 3.29 4.79 2.38
N SER A 38 2.04 5.25 2.39
CA SER A 38 0.88 4.36 2.51
C SER A 38 0.77 3.45 1.29
N TRP A 39 0.99 3.97 0.08
CA TRP A 39 0.99 3.19 -1.16
C TRP A 39 2.07 2.09 -1.15
N VAL A 40 3.27 2.38 -0.66
CA VAL A 40 4.36 1.39 -0.53
C VAL A 40 3.94 0.28 0.43
N LEU A 41 3.33 0.63 1.57
CA LEU A 41 2.84 -0.35 2.54
C LEU A 41 1.76 -1.24 1.93
N ASP A 42 0.73 -0.63 1.33
CA ASP A 42 -0.40 -1.34 0.72
C ASP A 42 0.06 -2.26 -0.42
N ALA A 43 0.97 -1.79 -1.27
CA ALA A 43 1.54 -2.58 -2.36
C ALA A 43 2.29 -3.82 -1.83
N LYS A 44 3.11 -3.66 -0.78
CA LYS A 44 3.83 -4.78 -0.17
C LYS A 44 2.87 -5.81 0.43
N ILE A 45 1.88 -5.35 1.22
CA ILE A 45 0.89 -6.24 1.84
C ILE A 45 0.10 -6.98 0.77
N HIS A 46 -0.33 -6.29 -0.29
CA HIS A 46 -1.09 -6.92 -1.37
C HIS A 46 -0.28 -8.01 -2.07
N LEU A 47 0.98 -7.74 -2.40
CA LEU A 47 1.81 -8.71 -3.09
C LEU A 47 2.19 -9.89 -2.19
N GLU A 48 2.44 -9.66 -0.90
CA GLU A 48 2.66 -10.73 0.07
C GLU A 48 1.43 -11.64 0.21
N ALA A 49 0.23 -11.05 0.32
CA ALA A 49 -1.03 -11.79 0.40
C ALA A 49 -1.32 -12.64 -0.85
N ASN A 50 -0.71 -12.30 -1.98
CA ASN A 50 -0.81 -13.06 -3.24
C ASN A 50 0.41 -13.96 -3.50
N SER A 51 1.29 -14.15 -2.51
CA SER A 51 2.53 -14.94 -2.64
C SER A 51 3.50 -14.41 -3.72
N LEU A 52 3.43 -13.12 -4.04
CA LEU A 52 4.27 -12.44 -5.03
C LEU A 52 5.40 -11.60 -4.40
N GLY A 53 5.50 -11.56 -3.07
CA GLY A 53 6.50 -10.76 -2.34
C GLY A 53 7.96 -11.08 -2.71
N LYS A 54 8.24 -12.33 -3.10
CA LYS A 54 9.58 -12.79 -3.51
C LYS A 54 10.15 -12.06 -4.73
N THR A 55 9.30 -11.50 -5.60
CA THR A 55 9.71 -10.75 -6.80
C THR A 55 10.54 -9.50 -6.49
N PHE A 56 10.54 -9.05 -5.22
CA PHE A 56 11.31 -7.89 -4.76
C PHE A 56 12.67 -8.24 -4.14
N VAL A 57 13.04 -9.51 -4.11
CA VAL A 57 14.33 -9.98 -3.56
C VAL A 57 15.34 -10.15 -4.70
N ASP A 58 16.59 -9.77 -4.46
CA ASP A 58 17.65 -10.01 -5.43
C ASP A 58 17.96 -11.51 -5.55
N GLY A 59 18.17 -12.02 -6.76
CA GLY A 59 18.36 -13.47 -6.99
C GLY A 59 17.13 -14.34 -6.70
N ASN A 60 15.91 -13.78 -6.73
CA ASN A 60 14.69 -14.56 -6.58
C ASN A 60 14.47 -15.57 -7.72
N ASP A 61 13.64 -16.58 -7.47
CA ASP A 61 13.26 -17.63 -8.42
C ASP A 61 11.89 -17.37 -9.08
N ALA A 62 11.44 -16.11 -9.14
CA ALA A 62 10.12 -15.79 -9.68
C ALA A 62 10.05 -16.13 -11.17
N SER A 63 8.97 -16.81 -11.55
CA SER A 63 8.65 -17.13 -12.93
C SER A 63 8.40 -15.85 -13.76
N PRO A 64 8.54 -15.92 -15.09
CA PRO A 64 8.13 -14.83 -15.98
C PRO A 64 6.67 -14.39 -15.78
N GLU A 65 5.78 -15.33 -15.44
CA GLU A 65 4.37 -15.02 -15.16
C GLU A 65 4.20 -14.21 -13.86
N GLU A 66 4.86 -14.61 -12.78
CA GLU A 66 4.87 -13.85 -11.52
C GLU A 66 5.43 -12.44 -11.74
N ASN A 67 6.53 -12.31 -12.50
CA ASN A 67 7.10 -11.02 -12.84
C ASN A 67 6.12 -10.14 -13.64
N ALA A 68 5.45 -10.69 -14.65
CA ALA A 68 4.46 -9.98 -15.43
C ALA A 68 3.26 -9.52 -14.57
N LYS A 69 2.76 -10.39 -13.67
CA LYS A 69 1.69 -10.04 -12.72
C LYS A 69 2.06 -8.85 -11.85
N VAL A 70 3.28 -8.83 -11.31
CA VAL A 70 3.75 -7.72 -10.46
C VAL A 70 3.96 -6.44 -11.25
N VAL A 71 4.51 -6.51 -12.47
CA VAL A 71 4.68 -5.32 -13.34
C VAL A 71 3.34 -4.71 -13.69
N ILE A 72 2.35 -5.53 -14.09
CA ILE A 72 0.98 -5.07 -14.37
C ILE A 72 0.39 -4.43 -13.12
N PHE A 73 0.52 -5.09 -11.96
CA PHE A 73 0.03 -4.56 -10.69
C PHE A 73 0.64 -3.19 -10.37
N LEU A 74 1.97 -3.06 -10.39
CA LEU A 74 2.66 -1.80 -10.12
C LEU A 74 2.23 -0.72 -11.11
N ARG A 75 2.19 -1.03 -12.41
CA ARG A 75 1.74 -0.10 -13.45
C ARG A 75 0.29 0.32 -13.28
N CYS A 76 -0.60 -0.54 -12.78
CA CYS A 76 -1.99 -0.17 -12.51
C CYS A 76 -2.12 0.80 -11.32
N HIS A 77 -1.17 0.78 -10.38
CA HIS A 77 -1.28 1.52 -9.12
C HIS A 77 -0.33 2.73 -9.01
N ILE A 78 0.53 2.99 -10.00
CA ILE A 78 1.32 4.24 -10.09
C ILE A 78 0.68 5.26 -11.04
N ARG A 79 1.06 6.53 -10.89
CA ARG A 79 0.55 7.64 -11.73
C ARG A 79 0.97 7.51 -13.18
N GLU A 80 0.13 8.01 -14.09
CA GLU A 80 0.38 8.02 -15.54
C GLU A 80 1.74 8.64 -15.94
N ALA A 81 2.17 9.71 -15.27
CA ALA A 81 3.48 10.30 -15.51
C ALA A 81 4.63 9.31 -15.27
N LEU A 82 4.50 8.46 -14.24
CA LEU A 82 5.50 7.45 -13.90
C LEU A 82 5.40 6.23 -14.81
N LYS A 83 4.20 5.87 -15.28
CA LYS A 83 4.04 4.83 -16.31
C LYS A 83 4.79 5.21 -17.59
N ARG A 84 4.73 6.48 -17.99
CA ARG A 84 5.49 7.00 -19.13
C ARG A 84 6.99 6.99 -18.88
N GLU A 85 7.43 7.44 -17.70
CA GLU A 85 8.85 7.47 -17.33
C GLU A 85 9.49 6.07 -17.32
N TYR A 86 8.76 5.05 -16.86
CA TYR A 86 9.23 3.68 -16.74
C TYR A 86 8.62 2.72 -17.78
N MET A 87 8.16 3.24 -18.93
CA MET A 87 7.41 2.44 -19.92
C MET A 87 8.19 1.24 -20.47
N ALA A 88 9.52 1.33 -20.52
CA ALA A 88 10.41 0.28 -21.01
C ALA A 88 10.89 -0.69 -19.91
N VAL A 89 10.52 -0.49 -18.65
CA VAL A 89 10.92 -1.37 -17.54
C VAL A 89 9.91 -2.49 -17.39
N ASP A 90 10.34 -3.71 -17.69
CA ASP A 90 9.56 -4.95 -17.62
C ASP A 90 9.94 -5.84 -16.43
N ASN A 91 11.02 -5.52 -15.72
CA ASN A 91 11.43 -6.22 -14.51
C ASN A 91 10.82 -5.53 -13.25
N PRO A 92 10.06 -6.25 -12.41
CA PRO A 92 9.40 -5.68 -11.24
C PRO A 92 10.38 -5.15 -10.19
N LEU A 93 11.51 -5.84 -9.97
CA LEU A 93 12.54 -5.43 -9.01
C LEU A 93 13.20 -4.12 -9.44
N ILE A 94 13.52 -3.97 -10.72
CA ILE A 94 14.10 -2.74 -11.27
C ILE A 94 13.12 -1.58 -11.11
N LEU A 95 11.85 -1.78 -11.48
CA LEU A 95 10.80 -0.77 -11.33
C LEU A 95 10.64 -0.37 -9.86
N TRP A 96 10.53 -1.34 -8.96
CA TRP A 96 10.38 -1.10 -7.53
C TRP A 96 11.56 -0.33 -6.93
N LYS A 97 12.80 -0.75 -7.23
CA LYS A 97 14.03 -0.06 -6.78
C LYS A 97 14.08 1.38 -7.31
N ALA A 98 13.67 1.62 -8.55
CA ALA A 98 13.63 2.96 -9.15
C ALA A 98 12.62 3.88 -8.44
N LEU A 99 11.41 3.38 -8.17
CA LEU A 99 10.38 4.10 -7.41
C LEU A 99 10.87 4.43 -5.99
N CYS A 100 11.45 3.44 -5.30
CA CYS A 100 12.04 3.62 -3.97
C CYS A 100 13.14 4.67 -3.96
N LYS A 101 14.10 4.59 -4.88
CA LYS A 101 15.21 5.56 -5.00
C LYS A 101 14.67 6.98 -5.23
N LYS A 102 13.64 7.11 -6.06
CA LYS A 102 13.09 8.42 -6.41
C LYS A 102 12.29 9.06 -5.28
N TYR A 103 11.62 8.29 -4.41
CA TYR A 103 10.65 8.85 -3.47
C TYR A 103 10.85 8.51 -1.99
N ASN A 104 11.78 7.61 -1.64
CA ASN A 104 12.09 7.34 -0.23
C ASN A 104 12.61 8.57 0.53
N HIS A 105 13.16 9.56 -0.18
CA HIS A 105 13.53 10.86 0.41
C HIS A 105 12.33 11.58 1.05
N GLN A 106 11.08 11.25 0.70
CA GLN A 106 9.92 11.84 1.37
C GLN A 106 9.90 11.53 2.87
N LYS A 107 10.47 10.40 3.31
CA LYS A 107 10.64 10.10 4.73
C LYS A 107 11.43 11.20 5.47
N THR A 108 12.42 11.81 4.81
CA THR A 108 13.26 12.85 5.42
C THR A 108 12.53 14.18 5.59
N VAL A 109 11.42 14.39 4.89
CA VAL A 109 10.58 15.60 5.02
C VAL A 109 9.38 15.32 5.92
N ILE A 110 8.76 14.15 5.78
CA ILE A 110 7.56 13.76 6.54
C ILE A 110 7.91 13.54 8.01
N PHE A 111 9.03 12.87 8.31
CA PHE A 111 9.37 12.53 9.68
C PHE A 111 9.63 13.76 10.57
N PRO A 112 10.49 14.73 10.20
CA PRO A 112 10.68 15.93 11.00
C PRO A 112 9.39 16.75 11.13
N ARG A 113 8.56 16.79 10.09
CA ARG A 113 7.26 17.46 10.14
C ARG A 113 6.32 16.79 11.13
N ALA A 114 6.25 15.46 11.14
CA ALA A 114 5.40 14.71 12.07
C ALA A 114 5.88 14.90 13.53
N ILE A 115 7.20 14.93 13.77
CA ILE A 115 7.77 15.27 15.08
C ILE A 115 7.33 16.68 15.50
N TYR A 116 7.46 17.66 14.62
CA TYR A 116 7.03 19.03 14.90
C TYR A 116 5.54 19.11 15.24
N GLU A 117 4.68 18.47 14.44
CA GLU A 117 3.23 18.41 14.68
C GLU A 117 2.92 17.75 16.04
N LEU A 118 3.65 16.69 16.40
CA LEU A 118 3.50 16.01 17.69
C LEU A 118 3.95 16.89 18.87
N THR A 119 5.08 17.57 18.76
CA THR A 119 5.60 18.47 19.82
C THR A 119 4.67 19.65 20.09
N HIS A 120 3.98 20.15 19.06
CA HIS A 120 3.05 21.27 19.18
C HIS A 120 1.59 20.81 19.33
N PHE A 121 1.37 19.51 19.50
CA PHE A 121 0.03 18.93 19.59
C PHE A 121 -0.62 19.27 20.93
N LYS A 122 -1.76 19.97 20.89
CA LYS A 122 -2.48 20.42 22.10
C LYS A 122 -3.96 20.08 22.02
N PHE A 123 -4.51 19.61 23.14
CA PHE A 123 -5.94 19.28 23.25
C PHE A 123 -6.86 20.48 22.97
N GLN A 124 -6.44 21.69 23.35
CA GLN A 124 -7.22 22.93 23.21
C GLN A 124 -7.69 23.22 21.77
N GLY A 125 -7.05 22.65 20.75
CA GLY A 125 -7.44 22.80 19.34
C GLY A 125 -8.58 21.90 18.87
N PHE A 126 -9.11 21.00 19.72
CA PHE A 126 -10.06 19.96 19.33
C PHE A 126 -11.39 20.09 20.05
N LYS A 127 -12.49 19.75 19.36
CA LYS A 127 -13.85 19.84 19.93
C LYS A 127 -14.19 18.65 20.82
N SER A 128 -13.46 17.55 20.68
CA SER A 128 -13.68 16.34 21.46
C SER A 128 -12.40 15.52 21.64
N VAL A 129 -12.42 14.63 22.65
CA VAL A 129 -11.37 13.61 22.86
C VAL A 129 -11.24 12.68 21.65
N SER A 130 -12.34 12.36 20.97
CA SER A 130 -12.32 11.50 19.78
C SER A 130 -11.55 12.16 18.63
N GLU A 131 -11.81 13.43 18.34
CA GLU A 131 -11.08 14.19 17.31
C GLU A 131 -9.58 14.29 17.63
N TYR A 132 -9.25 14.63 18.88
CA TYR A 132 -7.87 14.68 19.36
C TYR A 132 -7.15 13.34 19.17
N ASN A 133 -7.76 12.24 19.65
CA ASN A 133 -7.17 10.90 19.54
C ASN A 133 -7.00 10.48 18.08
N SER A 134 -7.98 10.78 17.22
CA SER A 134 -7.89 10.49 15.78
C SER A 134 -6.71 11.21 15.13
N ALA A 135 -6.53 12.50 15.39
CA ALA A 135 -5.41 13.27 14.87
C ALA A 135 -4.05 12.81 15.42
N MET A 136 -3.99 12.49 16.72
CA MET A 136 -2.79 11.90 17.34
C MET A 136 -2.41 10.55 16.71
N HIS A 137 -3.39 9.69 16.49
CA HIS A 137 -3.19 8.41 15.80
C HIS A 137 -2.70 8.57 14.37
N LYS A 138 -3.19 9.60 13.66
CA LYS A 138 -2.71 9.91 12.31
C LYS A 138 -1.24 10.32 12.32
N ILE A 139 -0.82 11.22 13.21
CA ILE A 139 0.57 11.69 13.31
C ILE A 139 1.50 10.53 13.68
N THR A 140 1.14 9.76 14.72
CA THR A 140 1.95 8.62 15.17
C THR A 140 2.04 7.50 14.14
N SER A 141 0.97 7.22 13.40
CA SER A 141 0.99 6.26 12.28
C SER A 141 1.93 6.70 11.16
N MET A 142 1.94 7.99 10.82
CA MET A 142 2.88 8.53 9.81
C MET A 142 4.33 8.41 10.26
N MET A 143 4.62 8.64 11.54
CA MET A 143 5.97 8.47 12.10
C MET A 143 6.46 7.03 11.96
N LYS A 144 5.63 6.05 12.33
CA LYS A 144 5.94 4.60 12.19
C LYS A 144 6.20 4.18 10.74
N LEU A 145 5.57 4.84 9.76
CA LEU A 145 5.84 4.58 8.34
C LEU A 145 7.17 5.16 7.86
N CYS A 146 7.69 6.15 8.56
CA CYS A 146 8.96 6.81 8.23
C CYS A 146 10.17 6.15 8.88
N GLU A 147 10.01 5.53 10.05
CA GLU A 147 11.00 4.63 10.68
C GLU A 147 11.44 3.51 9.71
#